data_AF-F0YB47-F1
#
_entry.id   AF-F0YB47-F1
#
_cell.length_a   1.000
_cell.length_b   1.000
_cell.length_c   1.000
_cell.angle_alpha   90.00
_cell.angle_beta   90.00
_cell.angle_gamma   90.00
#
_symmetry.space_group_name_H-M   'P 1'
#
loop_
_entity.id
_entity.type
_entity.pdbx_description
1 polymer ?
#
loop_
_entity_poly.entity_id
_entity_poly.type
_entity_poly.pdbx_seq_one_letter_code
_entity_poly.pdbx_strand_id
1 'polypeptide(L)'
;SGGQRRRVTLATTLLAKRQLLFCDEPTTGLDAATALVVCRRLQDVSRLGVTVVAVLHQPRREIFVALDRVALLVRGRLRVCGTP
;
A
#
# COMPACT_ATOMS: atom_id res chain seq x y z
N SER A 1 -10.24 23.13 4.29
CA SER A 1 -10.88 21.87 4.74
C SER A 1 -9.82 20.78 4.90
N GLY A 2 -10.11 19.72 5.67
CA GLY A 2 -9.18 18.58 5.83
C GLY A 2 -8.79 17.92 4.50
N GLY A 3 -9.71 17.88 3.52
CA GLY A 3 -9.42 17.39 2.17
C GLY A 3 -8.37 18.22 1.41
N GLN A 4 -8.34 19.54 1.60
CA GLN A 4 -7.33 20.40 0.99
C GLN A 4 -5.94 20.16 1.59
N ARG A 5 -5.84 19.98 2.91
CA ARG A 5 -4.56 19.61 3.55
C ARG A 5 -4.04 18.28 3.01
N ARG A 6 -4.90 17.28 2.87
CA ARG A 6 -4.51 15.96 2.34
C ARG A 6 -4.01 16.04 0.89
N ARG A 7 -4.64 16.88 0.05
CA ARG A 7 -4.17 17.15 -1.32
C ARG A 7 -2.83 17.89 -1.38
N VAL A 8 -2.62 18.90 -0.54
CA VAL A 8 -1.35 19.64 -0.47
C VAL A 8 -0.21 18.76 0.08
N THR A 9 -0.48 17.93 1.09
CA THR A 9 0.49 16.95 1.60
C THR A 9 0.86 15.93 0.52
N LEU A 10 -0.11 15.42 -0.25
CA LEU A 10 0.18 14.52 -1.37
C LEU A 10 1.03 15.21 -2.44
N ALA A 11 0.65 16.42 -2.86
CA ALA A 11 1.39 17.19 -3.87
C ALA A 11 2.84 17.50 -3.44
N THR A 12 3.04 17.90 -2.19
CA THR A 12 4.40 18.15 -1.64
C THR A 12 5.23 16.89 -1.53
N THR A 13 4.62 15.75 -1.23
CA THR A 13 5.28 14.43 -1.21
C THR A 13 5.74 14.01 -2.62
N LEU A 14 4.89 14.23 -3.64
CA LEU A 14 5.20 13.97 -5.04
C LEU A 14 6.31 14.89 -5.58
N LEU A 15 6.25 16.19 -5.27
CA LEU A 15 7.27 17.18 -5.66
C LEU A 15 8.62 16.93 -4.98
N ALA A 16 8.63 16.38 -3.76
CA ALA A 16 9.83 16.04 -3.02
C ALA A 16 10.60 14.83 -3.60
N LYS A 17 10.16 14.25 -4.74
CA LYS A 17 10.69 12.98 -5.29
C LYS A 17 10.75 11.89 -4.22
N ARG A 18 9.77 11.83 -3.30
CA ARG A 18 9.75 10.76 -2.30
C ARG A 18 9.47 9.44 -3.00
N GLN A 19 10.53 8.64 -3.11
CA GLN A 19 10.50 7.33 -3.76
C GLN A 19 9.85 6.24 -2.90
N LEU A 20 9.35 6.57 -1.69
CA LEU A 20 8.80 5.59 -0.76
C LEU A 20 7.53 6.09 -0.05
N LEU A 21 6.50 5.24 -0.03
CA LEU A 21 5.24 5.41 0.71
C LEU A 21 5.04 4.20 1.62
N PHE A 22 4.89 4.44 2.93
CA PHE A 22 4.52 3.42 3.91
C PHE A 22 3.03 3.51 4.24
N CYS A 23 2.35 2.36 4.28
CA CYS A 23 0.94 2.25 4.63
C CYS A 23 0.78 1.18 5.72
N ASP A 24 0.45 1.62 6.92
CA ASP A 24 0.12 0.70 8.01
C ASP A 24 -1.38 0.40 7.95
N GLU A 25 -1.72 -0.88 7.80
CA GLU A 25 -3.10 -1.38 7.79
C GLU A 25 -4.11 -0.62 6.89
N PRO A 26 -3.82 -0.33 5.61
CA PRO A 26 -4.66 0.54 4.78
C PRO A 26 -6.04 -0.03 4.46
N THR A 27 -6.28 -1.31 4.74
CA THR A 27 -7.54 -2.02 4.46
C THR A 27 -8.35 -2.36 5.72
N THR A 28 -7.88 -2.02 6.91
CA THR A 28 -8.56 -2.38 8.16
C THR A 28 -9.92 -1.68 8.28
N GLY A 29 -10.95 -2.44 8.65
CA GLY A 29 -12.32 -1.95 8.78
C GLY A 29 -13.07 -1.73 7.46
N LEU A 30 -12.46 -2.07 6.31
CA LEU A 30 -13.12 -1.98 5.01
C LEU A 30 -13.76 -3.32 4.62
N ASP A 31 -14.85 -3.24 3.87
CA ASP A 31 -15.35 -4.40 3.14
C ASP A 31 -14.38 -4.78 2.01
N ALA A 32 -14.58 -5.98 1.46
CA ALA A 32 -13.70 -6.57 0.47
C ALA A 32 -13.56 -5.77 -0.82
N ALA A 33 -14.66 -5.22 -1.32
CA ALA A 33 -14.66 -4.49 -2.57
C ALA A 33 -13.91 -3.16 -2.39
N THR A 34 -14.17 -2.48 -1.28
CA THR A 34 -13.47 -1.23 -0.94
C THR A 34 -11.98 -1.47 -0.67
N ALA A 35 -11.63 -2.54 0.05
CA ALA A 35 -10.22 -2.92 0.26
C ALA A 35 -9.47 -3.18 -1.05
N LEU A 36 -10.10 -3.87 -2.01
CA LEU A 36 -9.52 -4.10 -3.33
C LEU A 36 -9.30 -2.79 -4.09
N VAL A 37 -10.27 -1.86 -4.04
CA VAL A 37 -10.12 -0.53 -4.64
C VAL A 37 -8.95 0.22 -4.02
N VAL A 38 -8.80 0.20 -2.70
CA VAL A 38 -7.66 0.84 -2.00
C VAL A 38 -6.33 0.25 -2.48
N CYS A 39 -6.19 -1.08 -2.52
CA CYS A 39 -4.98 -1.73 -3.01
C CYS A 39 -4.65 -1.36 -4.47
N ARG A 40 -5.65 -1.28 -5.35
CA ARG A 40 -5.47 -0.83 -6.74
C ARG A 40 -4.99 0.62 -6.81
N ARG A 41 -5.50 1.52 -5.96
CA ARG A 41 -5.00 2.91 -5.90
C ARG A 41 -3.56 2.99 -5.44
N LEU A 42 -3.14 2.13 -4.51
CA LEU A 42 -1.74 2.04 -4.11
C LEU A 42 -0.85 1.54 -5.26
N GLN A 43 -1.33 0.63 -6.09
CA GLN A 43 -0.63 0.22 -7.32
C GLN A 43 -0.55 1.35 -8.35
N ASP A 44 -1.61 2.14 -8.53
CA ASP A 44 -1.59 3.33 -9.39
C ASP A 44 -0.49 4.30 -8.95
N VAL A 45 -0.33 4.51 -7.63
CA VAL A 45 0.77 5.30 -7.05
C VAL A 45 2.13 4.66 -7.33
N SER A 46 2.24 3.34 -7.22
CA SER A 46 3.47 2.60 -7.55
C SER A 46 3.93 2.85 -8.98
N ARG A 47 2.99 2.86 -9.93
CA ARG A 47 3.25 3.12 -11.36
C ARG A 47 3.76 4.54 -11.65
N LEU A 48 3.62 5.48 -10.71
CA LEU A 48 4.21 6.81 -10.82
C LEU A 48 5.68 6.86 -10.38
N GLY A 49 6.31 5.71 -10.11
CA GLY A 49 7.70 5.60 -9.67
C GLY A 49 7.90 5.72 -8.17
N VAL A 50 6.84 5.50 -7.37
CA VAL A 50 6.88 5.54 -5.90
C VAL A 50 6.88 4.10 -5.37
N THR A 51 7.89 3.69 -4.62
CA THR A 51 7.87 2.40 -3.93
C THR A 51 6.80 2.42 -2.83
N VAL A 52 5.84 1.49 -2.87
CA VAL A 52 4.81 1.37 -1.82
C VAL A 52 5.09 0.15 -0.96
N VAL A 53 5.14 0.34 0.36
CA VAL A 53 5.27 -0.72 1.36
C VAL A 53 4.01 -0.68 2.23
N ALA A 54 3.24 -1.77 2.23
CA ALA A 54 1.99 -1.86 2.98
C ALA A 54 1.99 -3.08 3.91
N VAL A 55 1.45 -2.91 5.12
CA VAL A 55 1.15 -3.99 6.06
C VAL A 55 -0.32 -4.36 5.91
N LEU A 56 -0.60 -5.60 5.51
CA LEU A 56 -1.95 -6.10 5.28
C LEU A 56 -2.31 -7.19 6.29
N HIS A 57 -3.37 -6.98 7.06
CA HIS A 57 -3.96 -8.03 7.87
C HIS A 57 -4.91 -8.87 7.01
N GLN A 58 -4.50 -10.12 6.74
CA GLN A 58 -5.32 -11.15 6.07
C GLN A 58 -5.93 -10.69 4.73
N PRO A 59 -5.10 -10.35 3.71
CA PRO A 59 -5.62 -9.95 2.41
C PRO A 59 -6.39 -11.10 1.75
N ARG A 60 -7.48 -10.76 1.06
CA ARG A 60 -8.19 -11.72 0.20
C ARG A 60 -7.32 -12.14 -0.98
N ARG A 61 -7.66 -13.29 -1.57
CA ARG A 61 -6.92 -13.86 -2.70
C ARG A 61 -6.73 -12.87 -3.84
N GLU A 62 -7.75 -12.09 -4.21
CA GLU A 62 -7.65 -11.13 -5.31
C GLU A 62 -6.64 -10.00 -5.03
N ILE A 63 -6.50 -9.61 -3.76
CA ILE A 63 -5.51 -8.62 -3.33
C ILE A 63 -4.13 -9.26 -3.31
N PHE A 64 -4.00 -10.46 -2.74
CA PHE A 64 -2.73 -11.16 -2.59
C PHE A 64 -2.02 -11.38 -3.94
N VAL A 65 -2.74 -11.89 -4.95
CA VAL A 65 -2.18 -12.16 -6.28
C VAL A 65 -1.86 -10.90 -7.08
N ALA A 66 -2.36 -9.74 -6.63
CA ALA A 66 -2.10 -8.47 -7.30
C ALA A 66 -0.83 -7.78 -6.75
N LEU A 67 -0.25 -8.24 -5.63
CA LEU A 67 0.94 -7.63 -5.06
C LEU A 67 2.18 -7.94 -5.91
N ASP A 68 3.04 -6.94 -6.10
CA ASP A 68 4.30 -7.13 -6.84
C ASP A 68 5.28 -8.05 -6.07
N ARG A 69 5.34 -7.86 -4.75
CA ARG A 69 6.15 -8.64 -3.81
C ARG A 69 5.46 -8.78 -2.47
N VAL A 70 5.68 -9.91 -1.81
CA VAL A 70 5.21 -10.22 -0.46
C VAL A 70 6.38 -10.56 0.43
N ALA A 71 6.45 -9.92 1.59
CA ALA A 71 7.34 -10.27 2.68
C ALA A 71 6.52 -10.82 3.87
N LEU A 72 6.78 -12.05 4.28
CA LEU A 72 6.12 -12.66 5.43
C LEU A 72 7.03 -12.56 6.66
N LEU A 73 6.57 -11.86 7.68
CA LEU A 73 7.24 -11.78 8.98
C LEU A 73 6.55 -12.68 10.00
N VAL A 74 7.33 -13.48 10.72
CA VAL A 74 6.85 -14.34 11.81
C VAL A 74 7.74 -14.14 13.03
N ARG A 75 7.15 -13.66 14.14
CA ARG A 75 7.88 -13.36 15.39
C ARG A 75 9.11 -12.46 15.17
N GLY A 76 8.93 -11.39 14.41
CA GLY A 76 9.98 -10.41 14.12
C GLY A 76 11.06 -10.87 13.12
N ARG A 77 10.92 -12.06 12.52
CA ARG A 77 11.87 -12.59 11.53
C ARG A 77 11.24 -12.70 10.15
N LEU A 78 11.95 -12.26 9.13
CA LEU A 78 11.57 -12.47 7.74
C LEU A 78 11.66 -13.97 7.41
N ARG A 79 10.56 -14.55 6.92
CA ARG A 79 10.49 -15.96 6.52
C ARG A 79 10.51 -16.14 5.02
N VAL A 80 9.81 -15.26 4.31
CA VAL A 80 9.69 -15.29 2.84
C VAL A 80 9.73 -13.86 2.33
N CYS A 81 10.38 -13.65 1.19
CA CYS A 81 10.31 -12.41 0.43
C CYS A 81 10.40 -12.74 -1.06
N GLY A 82 9.34 -12.50 -1.82
CA GLY A 82 9.28 -12.86 -3.24
C GLY A 82 8.00 -12.39 -3.90
N THR A 83 7.81 -12.76 -5.15
CA THR A 83 6.54 -12.58 -5.85
C THR A 83 5.53 -13.60 -5.32
N PRO A 84 4.27 -13.19 -5.03
CA PRO A 84 3.23 -14.06 -4.49
C PRO A 84 2.86 -15.26 -5.38
#